data_AF-A0A1A2D6P4-F1
#
_entry.id   AF-A0A1A2D6P4-F1
#
_cell.length_a   1.000
_cell.length_b   1.000
_cell.length_c   1.000
_cell.angle_alpha   90.00
_cell.angle_beta   90.00
_cell.angle_gamma   90.00
#
_symmetry.space_group_name_H-M   'P 1'
#
loop_
_entity.id
_entity.type
_entity.pdbx_description
1 polymer ?
#
loop_
_entity_poly.entity_id
_entity_poly.type
_entity_poly.pdbx_seq_one_letter_code
_entity_poly.pdbx_strand_id
1 'polypeptide(L)'
;MLVPEHRMRQTGGPGIVPFELAGNASRAEDIMARWGSGGQRAARLSLWLDFGYMATYGALAALLVDRARLRRGHPAALPVLVIPAVAGDAVEGVALLKVLGRTRIAANARRAQIAAYIKFAVLAVALGYVAVDSLLPARRGNCLGFDAAV
;
A
#
# COMPACT_ATOMS: atom_id res chain seq x y z
N MET A 1 -17.39 2.65 3.55
CA MET A 1 -17.05 3.27 2.25
C MET A 1 -16.50 4.67 2.54
N LEU A 2 -15.29 5.02 2.09
CA LEU A 2 -14.66 6.31 2.41
C LEU A 2 -15.45 7.46 1.75
N VAL A 3 -15.68 8.56 2.49
CA VAL A 3 -16.46 9.73 2.03
C VAL A 3 -15.99 10.31 0.68
N PRO A 4 -14.67 10.36 0.36
CA PRO A 4 -14.18 10.82 -0.95
C PRO A 4 -14.55 9.89 -2.12
N GLU A 5 -14.42 8.57 -1.94
CA GLU A 5 -14.80 7.54 -2.91
C GLU A 5 -16.29 7.64 -3.27
N HIS A 6 -17.13 7.88 -2.26
CA HIS A 6 -18.56 8.04 -2.46
C HIS A 6 -18.86 9.28 -3.33
N ARG A 7 -18.17 10.41 -3.10
CA ARG A 7 -18.32 11.62 -3.94
C ARG A 7 -17.84 11.45 -5.38
N MET A 8 -16.80 10.65 -5.62
CA MET A 8 -16.35 10.33 -6.98
C MET A 8 -17.34 9.46 -7.74
N ARG A 9 -18.00 8.52 -7.05
CA ARG A 9 -19.03 7.65 -7.64
C ARG A 9 -20.36 8.36 -7.82
N GLN A 10 -20.71 9.30 -6.93
CA GLN A 10 -21.91 10.12 -7.04
C GLN A 10 -21.90 11.04 -8.29
N THR A 11 -20.74 11.40 -8.82
CA THR A 11 -20.65 12.15 -10.08
C THR A 11 -20.75 11.26 -11.33
N GLY A 12 -20.96 9.94 -11.17
CA GLY A 12 -21.07 8.99 -12.29
C GLY A 12 -19.72 8.52 -12.86
N GLY A 13 -18.60 8.91 -12.22
CA GLY A 13 -17.25 8.47 -12.55
C GLY A 13 -16.81 7.23 -11.75
N PRO A 14 -15.81 6.48 -12.24
CA PRO A 14 -15.22 5.36 -11.50
C PRO A 14 -14.52 5.81 -10.20
N GLY A 15 -14.20 4.89 -9.28
CA GLY A 15 -13.45 5.21 -8.05
C GLY A 15 -11.98 5.59 -8.30
N ILE A 16 -11.20 5.80 -7.24
CA ILE A 16 -9.78 6.18 -7.36
C ILE A 16 -8.91 5.08 -7.99
N VAL A 17 -9.24 3.80 -7.73
CA VAL A 17 -8.46 2.64 -8.20
C VAL A 17 -8.42 2.53 -9.75
N PRO A 18 -9.53 2.66 -10.49
CA PRO A 18 -9.49 2.74 -11.96
C PRO A 18 -8.63 3.88 -12.53
N PHE A 19 -8.46 4.97 -11.79
CA PHE A 19 -7.63 6.11 -12.20
C PHE A 19 -6.14 5.82 -11.99
N GLU A 20 -5.78 5.16 -10.89
CA GLU A 20 -4.43 4.62 -10.64
C GLU A 20 -4.01 3.61 -11.73
N LEU A 21 -4.97 2.79 -12.17
CA LEU A 21 -4.78 1.79 -13.22
C LEU A 21 -4.97 2.32 -14.65
N ALA A 22 -5.26 3.61 -14.84
CA ALA A 22 -5.52 4.15 -16.17
C ALA A 22 -4.29 3.98 -17.09
N GLY A 23 -3.08 4.18 -16.55
CA GLY A 23 -1.79 3.88 -17.21
C GLY A 23 -1.48 4.67 -18.49
N ASN A 24 -2.43 5.43 -19.03
CA ASN A 24 -2.31 6.22 -20.24
C ASN A 24 -3.16 7.51 -20.15
N ALA A 25 -2.81 8.48 -20.99
CA ALA A 25 -3.37 9.83 -20.91
C ALA A 25 -4.85 9.90 -21.29
N SER A 26 -5.27 9.23 -22.37
CA SER A 26 -6.67 9.29 -22.82
C SER A 26 -7.61 8.73 -21.78
N ARG A 27 -7.29 7.58 -21.18
CA ARG A 27 -8.10 6.94 -20.14
C ARG A 27 -8.13 7.75 -18.85
N ALA A 28 -7.02 8.40 -18.49
CA ALA A 28 -6.98 9.30 -17.33
C ALA A 28 -7.81 10.57 -17.55
N GLU A 29 -7.77 11.16 -18.74
CA GLU A 29 -8.58 12.33 -19.11
C GLU A 29 -10.06 12.01 -19.14
N ASP A 30 -10.46 10.85 -19.66
CA ASP A 30 -11.84 10.38 -19.67
C ASP A 30 -12.41 10.25 -18.25
N ILE A 31 -11.62 9.66 -17.34
CA ILE A 31 -12.01 9.53 -15.93
C ILE A 31 -12.13 10.90 -15.27
N MET A 32 -11.17 11.81 -15.49
CA MET A 32 -11.22 13.17 -14.97
C MET A 32 -12.42 13.96 -15.51
N ALA A 33 -12.77 13.78 -16.78
CA ALA A 33 -13.93 14.41 -17.40
C ALA A 33 -15.22 13.92 -16.74
N ARG A 34 -15.35 12.61 -16.52
CA ARG A 34 -16.50 12.00 -15.82
C ARG A 34 -16.62 12.44 -14.36
N TRP A 35 -15.51 12.74 -13.69
CA TRP A 35 -15.55 13.24 -12.31
C TRP A 35 -16.01 14.69 -12.17
N GLY A 36 -15.81 15.52 -13.20
CA GLY A 36 -16.00 16.96 -13.10
C GLY A 36 -15.11 17.62 -12.03
N SER A 37 -15.31 18.92 -11.80
CA SER A 37 -14.50 19.70 -10.86
C SER A 37 -14.66 19.24 -9.40
N GLY A 38 -15.87 18.81 -9.02
CA GLY A 38 -16.18 18.30 -7.68
C GLY A 38 -15.49 16.96 -7.38
N GLY A 39 -15.56 16.01 -8.31
CA GLY A 39 -14.90 14.72 -8.18
C GLY A 39 -13.37 14.83 -8.19
N GLN A 40 -12.80 15.73 -8.99
CA GLN A 40 -11.35 15.99 -9.00
C GLN A 40 -10.84 16.59 -7.68
N ARG A 41 -11.60 17.48 -7.02
CA ARG A 41 -11.25 17.97 -5.67
C ARG A 41 -11.33 16.86 -4.62
N ALA A 42 -12.35 16.00 -4.71
CA ALA A 42 -12.47 14.85 -3.83
C ALA A 42 -11.32 13.84 -4.03
N ALA A 43 -10.93 13.58 -5.27
CA ALA A 43 -9.76 12.75 -5.61
C ALA A 43 -8.47 13.32 -5.02
N ARG A 44 -8.23 14.63 -5.17
CA ARG A 44 -7.07 15.30 -4.57
C ARG A 44 -7.05 15.19 -3.05
N LEU A 45 -8.19 15.36 -2.39
CA LEU A 45 -8.31 15.21 -0.94
C LEU A 45 -8.05 13.75 -0.51
N SER A 46 -8.57 12.78 -1.28
CA SER A 46 -8.31 11.35 -1.04
C SER A 46 -6.82 11.03 -1.14
N LEU A 47 -6.11 11.56 -2.15
CA LEU A 47 -4.67 11.39 -2.28
C LEU A 47 -3.90 11.98 -1.09
N TRP A 48 -4.29 13.18 -0.63
CA TRP A 48 -3.67 13.77 0.56
C TRP A 48 -3.91 12.97 1.84
N LEU A 49 -5.12 12.42 1.98
CA LEU A 49 -5.44 11.50 3.08
C LEU A 49 -4.63 10.20 2.98
N ASP A 50 -4.40 9.68 1.78
CA ASP A 50 -3.54 8.52 1.57
C ASP A 50 -2.10 8.78 2.03
N PHE A 51 -1.52 9.96 1.76
CA PHE A 51 -0.20 10.31 2.32
C PHE A 51 -0.18 10.26 3.86
N GLY A 52 -1.25 10.67 4.53
CA GLY A 52 -1.37 10.54 5.99
C GLY A 52 -1.52 9.08 6.44
N TYR A 53 -2.29 8.29 5.69
CA TYR A 53 -2.47 6.87 5.94
C TYR A 53 -1.15 6.10 5.74
N MET A 54 -0.32 6.49 4.76
CA MET A 54 1.00 5.95 4.47
C MET A 54 1.95 5.97 5.67
N ALA A 55 2.01 7.10 6.38
CA ALA A 55 2.83 7.21 7.58
C ALA A 55 2.36 6.23 8.68
N THR A 56 1.05 6.10 8.84
CA THR A 56 0.44 5.28 9.90
C THR A 56 0.65 3.79 9.62
N TYR A 57 0.30 3.32 8.42
CA TYR A 57 0.46 1.90 8.10
C TYR A 57 1.94 1.53 7.94
N GLY A 58 2.79 2.43 7.43
CA GLY A 58 4.24 2.20 7.32
C GLY A 58 4.90 1.98 8.69
N ALA A 59 4.54 2.80 9.69
CA ALA A 59 4.99 2.62 11.07
C ALA A 59 4.49 1.29 11.65
N LEU A 60 3.21 0.97 11.45
CA LEU A 60 2.62 -0.29 11.93
C LEU A 60 3.30 -1.51 11.29
N ALA A 61 3.55 -1.47 9.99
CA ALA A 61 4.24 -2.53 9.26
C ALA A 61 5.67 -2.74 9.79
N ALA A 62 6.41 -1.66 10.05
CA ALA A 62 7.73 -1.73 10.65
C ALA A 62 7.71 -2.39 12.04
N LEU A 63 6.72 -2.04 12.89
CA LEU A 63 6.54 -2.64 14.21
C LEU A 63 6.17 -4.14 14.14
N LEU A 64 5.35 -4.55 13.19
CA LEU A 64 5.00 -5.95 12.99
C LEU A 64 6.21 -6.78 12.53
N VAL A 65 7.00 -6.24 11.59
CA VAL A 65 8.24 -6.87 11.15
C VAL A 65 9.26 -6.96 12.29
N ASP A 66 9.37 -5.90 13.10
CA ASP A 66 10.21 -5.88 14.30
C ASP A 66 9.80 -6.98 15.29
N ARG A 67 8.50 -7.06 15.61
CA ARG A 67 7.99 -8.09 16.52
C ARG A 67 8.25 -9.51 15.99
N ALA A 68 8.08 -9.74 14.69
CA ALA A 68 8.30 -11.05 14.08
C ALA A 68 9.79 -11.42 14.02
N ARG A 69 10.70 -10.46 13.75
CA ARG A 69 12.15 -10.75 13.74
C ARG A 69 12.66 -11.13 15.13
N LEU A 70 12.14 -10.49 16.19
CA LEU A 70 12.54 -10.76 17.57
C LEU A 70 12.17 -12.18 17.99
N ARG A 71 11.00 -12.66 17.57
CA ARG A 71 10.56 -14.05 17.81
C ARG A 71 11.43 -15.10 17.11
N ARG A 72 12.01 -14.76 15.96
CA ARG A 72 12.80 -15.67 15.12
C ARG A 72 14.31 -15.52 15.27
N GLY A 73 14.79 -14.57 16.08
CA GLY A 73 16.21 -14.26 16.21
C GLY A 73 16.82 -13.66 14.92
N HIS A 74 16.03 -13.00 14.09
CA HIS A 74 16.47 -12.47 12.81
C HIS A 74 17.09 -11.06 12.92
N PRO A 75 17.86 -10.60 11.89
CA PRO A 75 18.61 -9.35 11.95
C PRO A 75 17.78 -8.08 12.18
N ALA A 76 18.38 -7.10 12.86
CA ALA A 76 17.77 -5.82 13.19
C ALA A 76 17.48 -4.91 11.97
N ALA A 77 17.98 -5.26 10.79
CA ALA A 77 17.75 -4.51 9.56
C ALA A 77 16.40 -4.83 8.90
N LEU A 78 15.70 -5.91 9.27
CA LEU A 78 14.48 -6.35 8.58
C LEU A 78 13.35 -5.29 8.47
N PRO A 79 13.06 -4.47 9.50
CA PRO A 79 12.05 -3.40 9.39
C PRO A 79 12.40 -2.31 8.37
N VAL A 80 13.69 -2.14 8.02
CA VAL A 80 14.14 -1.19 6.99
C VAL A 80 13.56 -1.56 5.62
N LEU A 81 13.21 -2.83 5.40
CA LEU A 81 12.58 -3.29 4.16
C LEU A 81 11.17 -2.69 3.93
N VAL A 82 10.56 -2.08 4.95
CA VAL A 82 9.28 -1.36 4.81
C VAL A 82 9.47 0.00 4.13
N ILE A 83 10.66 0.60 4.23
CA ILE A 83 10.95 1.96 3.71
C ILE A 83 10.75 2.05 2.20
N PRO A 84 11.27 1.14 1.35
CA PRO A 84 11.01 1.16 -0.09
C PRO A 84 9.52 1.07 -0.45
N ALA A 85 8.71 0.34 0.34
CA ALA A 85 7.28 0.22 0.09
C ALA A 85 6.55 1.56 0.27
N VAL A 86 6.83 2.24 1.39
CA VAL A 86 6.26 3.57 1.69
C VAL A 86 6.77 4.62 0.70
N ALA A 87 8.05 4.55 0.32
CA ALA A 87 8.63 5.45 -0.67
C ALA A 87 8.01 5.27 -2.07
N GLY A 88 7.75 4.02 -2.48
CA GLY A 88 7.05 3.72 -3.72
C GLY A 88 5.63 4.30 -3.75
N ASP A 89 4.90 4.13 -2.66
CA ASP A 89 3.54 4.67 -2.49
C ASP A 89 3.52 6.22 -2.56
N ALA A 90 4.51 6.87 -1.95
CA ALA A 90 4.63 8.32 -2.04
C ALA A 90 4.94 8.81 -3.48
N VAL A 91 5.79 8.08 -4.23
CA VAL A 91 6.11 8.39 -5.63
C VAL A 91 4.86 8.22 -6.51
N GLU A 92 4.07 7.18 -6.26
CA GLU A 92 2.78 6.95 -6.91
C GLU A 92 1.82 8.13 -6.70
N GLY A 93 1.60 8.52 -5.44
CA GLY A 93 0.73 9.63 -5.08
C GLY A 93 1.17 10.96 -5.71
N VAL A 94 2.48 11.24 -5.74
CA VAL A 94 3.02 12.44 -6.40
C VAL A 94 2.80 12.40 -7.91
N ALA A 95 2.95 11.23 -8.54
CA ALA A 95 2.72 11.07 -9.97
C ALA A 95 1.24 11.30 -10.33
N LEU A 96 0.31 10.76 -9.54
CA LEU A 96 -1.13 10.99 -9.70
C LEU A 96 -1.52 12.45 -9.49
N LEU A 97 -0.95 13.14 -8.49
CA LEU A 97 -1.16 14.58 -8.31
C LEU A 97 -0.72 15.38 -9.55
N LYS A 98 0.38 14.97 -10.20
CA LYS A 98 0.82 15.59 -11.47
C LYS A 98 -0.10 15.29 -12.64
N VAL A 99 -0.68 14.09 -12.71
CA VAL A 99 -1.72 13.72 -13.70
C VAL A 99 -2.97 14.61 -13.50
N LEU A 100 -3.42 14.79 -12.25
CA LEU A 100 -4.52 15.70 -11.89
C LEU A 100 -4.20 17.16 -12.23
N GLY A 101 -2.93 17.56 -12.17
CA GLY A 101 -2.42 18.86 -12.63
C GLY A 101 -2.22 18.96 -14.14
N ARG A 102 -2.70 17.99 -14.93
CA ARG A 102 -2.50 17.88 -16.40
C ARG A 102 -1.04 17.98 -16.85
N THR A 103 -0.11 17.62 -15.97
CA THR A 103 1.33 17.73 -16.24
C THR A 103 1.85 16.38 -16.74
N ARG A 104 2.35 16.30 -17.97
CA ARG A 104 2.99 15.10 -18.56
C ARG A 104 2.21 13.80 -18.27
N ILE A 105 0.92 13.83 -18.60
CA ILE A 105 -0.10 12.86 -18.17
C ILE A 105 0.33 11.41 -18.44
N ALA A 106 0.79 11.09 -19.65
CA ALA A 106 1.19 9.73 -20.02
C ALA A 106 2.40 9.20 -19.21
N ALA A 107 3.43 10.02 -19.00
CA ALA A 107 4.64 9.62 -18.28
C ALA A 107 4.38 9.44 -16.77
N ASN A 108 3.54 10.29 -16.19
CA ASN A 108 3.19 10.21 -14.77
C ASN A 108 2.17 9.08 -14.50
N ALA A 109 1.20 8.83 -15.40
CA ALA A 109 0.28 7.69 -15.27
C ALA A 109 1.03 6.35 -15.31
N ARG A 110 2.02 6.19 -16.20
CA ARG A 110 2.85 4.97 -16.25
C ARG A 110 3.70 4.77 -15.00
N ARG A 111 4.24 5.85 -14.43
CA ARG A 111 5.01 5.79 -13.17
C ARG A 111 4.13 5.40 -11.99
N ALA A 112 2.92 5.98 -11.90
CA ALA A 112 1.96 5.63 -10.87
C ALA A 112 1.59 4.14 -10.93
N GLN A 113 1.27 3.64 -12.13
CA GLN A 113 0.91 2.23 -12.33
C GLN A 113 2.03 1.26 -11.92
N ILE A 114 3.29 1.54 -12.30
CA ILE A 114 4.43 0.69 -11.92
C ILE A 114 4.62 0.68 -10.41
N ALA A 115 4.51 1.85 -9.76
CA ALA A 115 4.62 1.96 -8.32
C ALA A 115 3.50 1.19 -7.58
N ALA A 116 2.26 1.27 -8.07
CA ALA A 116 1.13 0.52 -7.53
C ALA A 116 1.39 -0.99 -7.53
N TYR A 117 1.87 -1.53 -8.67
CA TYR A 117 2.20 -2.95 -8.77
C TYR A 117 3.29 -3.38 -7.81
N ILE A 118 4.37 -2.59 -7.68
CA ILE A 118 5.46 -2.86 -6.75
C ILE A 118 4.93 -2.85 -5.30
N LYS A 119 4.10 -1.87 -4.95
CA LYS A 119 3.46 -1.75 -3.63
C LYS A 119 2.62 -2.99 -3.29
N PHE A 120 1.74 -3.41 -4.19
CA PHE A 120 0.91 -4.61 -3.97
C PHE A 120 1.75 -5.88 -3.83
N ALA A 121 2.82 -6.02 -4.62
CA ALA A 121 3.73 -7.16 -4.50
C ALA A 121 4.44 -7.19 -3.13
N VAL A 122 4.97 -6.05 -2.67
CA VAL A 122 5.66 -5.97 -1.38
C VAL A 122 4.69 -6.20 -0.21
N LEU A 123 3.49 -5.62 -0.25
CA LEU A 123 2.46 -5.85 0.76
C LEU A 123 2.06 -7.34 0.83
N ALA A 124 1.88 -8.00 -0.31
CA ALA A 124 1.58 -9.43 -0.36
C ALA A 124 2.67 -10.28 0.31
N VAL A 125 3.95 -9.99 0.03
CA VAL A 125 5.09 -10.68 0.65
C VAL A 125 5.16 -10.44 2.16
N ALA A 126 5.01 -9.18 2.60
CA ALA A 126 5.04 -8.83 4.02
C ALA A 126 3.91 -9.51 4.81
N LEU A 127 2.69 -9.50 4.27
CA LEU A 127 1.55 -10.17 4.87
C LEU A 127 1.73 -11.70 4.88
N GLY A 128 2.28 -12.28 3.80
CA GLY A 128 2.62 -13.69 3.75
C GLY A 128 3.61 -14.10 4.85
N TYR A 129 4.65 -13.30 5.07
CA TYR A 129 5.64 -13.55 6.13
C TYR A 129 5.01 -13.54 7.53
N VAL A 130 4.12 -12.57 7.80
CA VAL A 130 3.39 -12.47 9.07
C VAL A 130 2.38 -13.61 9.24
N ALA A 131 1.67 -13.98 8.17
CA ALA A 131 0.71 -15.07 8.18
C ALA A 131 1.39 -16.42 8.47
N VAL A 132 2.53 -16.69 7.84
CA VAL A 132 3.34 -17.90 8.11
C VAL A 132 3.79 -17.94 9.57
N ASP A 133 4.12 -16.80 10.18
CA ASP A 133 4.45 -16.72 11.62
C ASP A 133 3.25 -17.00 12.53
N SER A 134 2.07 -16.55 12.11
CA SER A 134 0.85 -16.67 12.91
C SER A 134 0.19 -18.05 12.77
N LEU A 135 0.43 -18.73 11.64
CA LEU A 135 -0.16 -20.02 11.28
C LEU A 135 0.74 -21.23 11.56
N LEU A 136 2.04 -21.03 11.78
CA LEU A 136 2.93 -22.05 12.35
C LEU A 136 2.95 -21.86 13.86
N PRO A 137 2.05 -22.50 14.64
CA PRO A 137 2.25 -22.58 16.08
C PRO A 137 3.63 -23.18 16.32
N ALA A 138 4.39 -22.54 17.20
CA ALA A 138 5.67 -23.04 17.67
C ALA A 138 5.56 -24.55 17.87
N ARG A 139 6.44 -25.33 17.21
CA ARG A 139 6.72 -26.68 17.67
C ARG A 139 7.08 -26.54 19.15
N ARG A 140 6.13 -26.80 20.04
CA ARG A 140 6.39 -27.11 21.45
C ARG A 140 7.32 -28.31 21.38
N GLY A 141 8.61 -28.06 21.54
CA GLY A 141 9.56 -29.12 21.84
C GLY A 141 9.08 -29.74 23.15
N ASN A 142 8.47 -30.92 23.05
CA ASN A 142 8.36 -31.84 24.16
C ASN A 142 9.78 -32.13 24.64
N CYS A 143 10.21 -31.46 25.70
CA CYS A 143 11.21 -31.99 26.63
C CYS A 143 10.53 -32.21 27.99
N LEU A 144 9.44 -32.98 27.98
CA LEU A 144 9.09 -33.83 29.12
C LEU A 144 9.65 -35.20 28.75
N GLY A 145 10.88 -35.43 29.15
CA GLY A 145 11.67 -36.60 28.80
C GLY A 145 13.03 -36.54 29.47
N PHE A 146 13.03 -36.36 30.79
CA PHE A 146 14.10 -36.89 31.62
C PHE A 146 13.43 -37.87 32.58
N ASP A 147 13.31 -39.10 32.09
CA ASP A 147 12.99 -40.27 32.90
C ASP A 147 14.07 -40.47 33.96
N ALA A 148 13.60 -41.05 35.06
CA ALA A 148 14.36 -41.73 36.09
C ALA A 148 15.64 -42.40 35.58
N ALA A 149 16.76 -42.08 36.23
CA ALA A 149 17.90 -42.99 36.38
C ALA A 149 18.70 -42.61 37.63
N VAL A 150 18.50 -43.42 38.68
CA VAL A 150 19.41 -43.79 39.78
C VAL A 150 19.98 -42.67 40.66
#